data_AF-A0A7Y3UDQ2-F1
#
_entry.id   AF-A0A7Y3UDQ2-F1
#
_cell.length_a   1.000
_cell.length_b   1.000
_cell.length_c   1.000
_cell.angle_alpha   90.00
_cell.angle_beta   90.00
_cell.angle_gamma   90.00
#
_symmetry.space_group_name_H-M   'P 1'
#
loop_
_entity.id
_entity.type
_entity.pdbx_description
1 polymer ?
#
loop_
_entity_poly.entity_id
_entity_poly.type
_entity_poly.pdbx_seq_one_letter_code
_entity_poly.pdbx_strand_id
1 'polypeptide(L)' 'MTENEISKKIIGAANEVLKQLGPGLLESSYEICLANKLKTRCLSTLVT' A
#
# COMPACT_ATOMS: atom_id res chain seq x y z
N MET A 1 11.21 -12.57 6.99
CA MET A 1 11.26 -11.76 5.75
C MET A 1 12.43 -10.80 5.87
N THR A 2 13.21 -10.58 4.81
CA THR A 2 14.26 -9.55 4.81
C THR A 2 13.65 -8.17 4.54
N GLU A 3 14.29 -7.09 4.98
CA GLU A 3 13.84 -5.71 4.71
C GLU A 3 13.57 -5.46 3.23
N ASN A 4 14.39 -6.04 2.35
CA ASN A 4 14.24 -5.91 0.90
C ASN A 4 12.90 -6.47 0.39
N GLU A 5 12.43 -7.57 0.96
CA GLU A 5 11.16 -8.20 0.58
C GLU A 5 9.96 -7.44 1.15
N ILE A 6 10.11 -6.84 2.33
CA ILE A 6 9.10 -5.93 2.91
C ILE A 6 8.99 -4.67 2.03
N SER A 7 10.10 -4.03 1.69
CA SER A 7 10.15 -2.86 0.82
C SER A 7 9.53 -3.14 -0.55
N LYS A 8 9.86 -4.26 -1.21
CA LYS A 8 9.24 -4.63 -2.48
C LYS A 8 7.72 -4.75 -2.38
N LYS A 9 7.20 -5.33 -1.29
CA LYS A 9 5.76 -5.46 -1.07
C LYS A 9 5.08 -4.10 -0.86
N ILE A 10 5.70 -3.21 -0.08
CA ILE A 10 5.17 -1.86 0.18
C ILE A 10 5.18 -1.04 -1.12
N ILE A 11 6.32 -0.98 -1.82
CA ILE A 11 6.46 -0.25 -3.08
C ILE A 11 5.50 -0.81 -4.14
N GLY A 12 5.39 -2.14 -4.26
CA GLY A 12 4.44 -2.77 -5.16
C GLY A 12 2.99 -2.45 -4.85
N ALA A 13 2.61 -2.37 -3.57
CA ALA A 13 1.28 -1.97 -3.15
C ALA A 13 0.99 -0.50 -3.52
N ALA A 14 1.92 0.41 -3.26
CA ALA A 14 1.79 1.83 -3.60
C ALA A 14 1.67 2.04 -5.12
N ASN A 15 2.49 1.34 -5.91
CA ASN A 15 2.50 1.48 -7.36
C ASN A 15 1.20 0.96 -8.00
N GLU A 16 0.61 -0.10 -7.43
CA GLU A 16 -0.69 -0.56 -7.88
C GLU A 16 -1.84 0.36 -7.49
N VAL A 17 -1.82 0.92 -6.28
CA VAL A 17 -2.81 1.93 -5.86
C VAL A 17 -2.75 3.13 -6.81
N LEU A 18 -1.54 3.61 -7.13
CA LEU A 18 -1.32 4.69 -8.10
C LEU A 18 -1.83 4.34 -9.50
N LYS A 19 -1.59 3.10 -9.97
CA LYS A 19 -2.11 2.62 -11.26
C LYS A 19 -3.64 2.51 -11.29
N GLN A 20 -4.26 2.09 -10.20
CA GLN A 20 -5.72 1.89 -10.15
C GLN A 20 -6.49 3.18 -9.93
N LEU A 21 -5.99 4.08 -9.08
CA LEU A 21 -6.69 5.35 -8.78
C LEU A 21 -6.44 6.41 -9.85
N GLY A 22 -5.27 6.41 -10.48
CA GLY A 22 -4.89 7.46 -11.42
C GLY A 22 -4.65 8.84 -10.77
N PRO A 23 -4.11 9.80 -11.52
CA PRO A 23 -3.84 11.14 -11.03
C PRO A 23 -5.14 11.92 -10.86
N GLY A 24 -5.33 12.58 -9.71
CA GLY A 24 -6.47 13.46 -9.45
C GLY A 24 -7.40 13.07 -8.28
N LEU A 25 -7.10 11.99 -7.55
CA LEU A 25 -7.83 11.64 -6.32
C LEU A 25 -7.27 12.32 -5.06
N LEU A 26 -8.11 12.41 -4.03
CA LEU A 26 -7.75 12.92 -2.72
C LEU A 26 -6.69 12.03 -2.05
N GLU A 27 -5.78 12.68 -1.31
CA GLU A 27 -4.70 12.02 -0.57
C GLU A 27 -5.22 10.96 0.41
N SER A 28 -6.37 11.24 1.05
CA SER A 28 -7.08 10.30 1.92
C SER A 28 -7.51 9.00 1.22
N SER A 29 -7.87 9.09 -0.07
CA SER A 29 -8.22 7.90 -0.86
C SER A 29 -6.99 7.05 -1.17
N TYR A 30 -5.84 7.69 -1.39
CA TYR A 30 -4.55 7.01 -1.54
C TYR A 30 -4.15 6.27 -0.25
N GLU A 31 -4.24 6.92 0.90
CA GLU A 31 -3.93 6.30 2.20
C GLU A 31 -4.84 5.11 2.51
N ILE A 32 -6.15 5.27 2.34
CA ILE A 32 -7.12 4.20 2.60
C ILE A 32 -6.87 3.01 1.67
N CYS A 33 -6.64 3.27 0.38
CA CYS A 33 -6.43 2.20 -0.60
C CYS A 33 -5.08 1.48 -0.36
N LEU A 34 -4.03 2.22 0.00
CA LEU A 34 -2.73 1.65 0.38
C LEU A 34 -2.83 0.82 1.66
N ALA A 35 -3.46 1.35 2.71
CA ALA A 35 -3.71 0.64 3.96
C ALA A 35 -4.51 -0.64 3.72
N ASN A 36 -5.54 -0.58 2.86
CA ASN A 36 -6.34 -1.73 2.51
C ASN A 36 -5.51 -2.77 1.74
N LYS A 37 -4.68 -2.37 0.76
CA LYS A 37 -3.77 -3.30 0.05
C LYS A 37 -2.76 -3.96 0.98
N LEU A 38 -2.17 -3.19 1.90
CA LEU A 38 -1.22 -3.71 2.89
C LEU A 38 -1.92 -4.67 3.86
N LYS A 39 -3.16 -4.36 4.26
CA LYS A 39 -4.01 -5.22 5.09
C LYS A 39 -4.40 -6.52 4.39
N THR A 40 -4.82 -6.46 3.12
CA THR A 40 -5.10 -7.64 2.29
C THR A 40 -3.85 -8.52 2.12
N ARG A 41 -2.65 -7.92 2.08
CA ARG A 41 -1.37 -8.66 2.06
C ARG A 41 -0.88 -9.12 3.44
N CYS A 42 -1.73 -8.98 4.47
CA CYS A 42 -1.46 -9.40 5.84
C CYS A 42 -0.21 -8.72 6.46
N LEU A 43 0.15 -7.52 5.98
CA LEU A 43 1.30 -6.74 6.46
C LEU A 43 0.90 -5.69 7.50
N SER A 44 -0.39 -5.41 7.68
CA SER A 44 -0.86 -4.28 8.49
C SER A 44 -1.00 -4.57 9.99
N THR A 45 -0.55 -5.72 10.50
CA THR A 45 -0.66 -6.02 11.94
C THR A 45 0.42 -5.32 12.79
N LEU A 46 1.21 -4.41 12.20
CA LEU A 46 2.34 -3.75 12.86
C LEU A 46 2.10 -2.28 13.23
N VAL A 47 0.90 -1.75 13.04
CA VAL A 47 0.56 -0.40 13.51
C VAL A 47 -0.70 -0.49 14.36
N THR A 48 -0.50 -0.62 15.68
CA THR A 48 -1.49 -0.34 16.72
C THR A 48 -0.79 0.50 17.76
#